data_AF-A0A345YPX4-F1
#
_entry.id   AF-A0A345YPX4-F1
#
_cell.length_a   1.000
_cell.length_b   1.000
_cell.length_c   1.000
_cell.angle_alpha   90.00
_cell.angle_beta   90.00
_cell.angle_gamma   90.00
#
_symmetry.space_group_name_H-M   'P 1'
#
loop_
_entity.id
_entity.type
_entity.pdbx_description
1 polymer ?
#
loop_
_entity_poly.entity_id
_entity_poly.type
_entity_poly.pdbx_seq_one_letter_code
_entity_poly.pdbx_strand_id
1 'polypeptide(L)'
;MTTPVSPSAVPPARTGHRLQLPRRTDPADVLAMVRNVRPEATEDADGVLHLEHEVRLVPDRSPRGAGRWTLETPREREDPQPEGMDDSHGYGRAFPDGVPFGVERRALDLAWSLGRRLHGAVVTDGGQRLEPHPFHERDLVVTSPHALAPESLAELLAPLEPEAELDQVPEEAPRAGYSVTIPLPDGDEISLRVGRSARPVALGAVGWLASAVDYELVHLPADPESEATELPEPALAARWQQAYQRIGRLAGLLVESVGGYVVDREGFLVDPADLA
;
A
#
# COMPACT_ATOMS: atom_id res chain seq x y z
N MET A 1 -19.12 -44.12 26.92
CA MET A 1 -18.48 -44.01 25.59
C MET A 1 -19.18 -42.91 24.82
N THR A 2 -18.65 -41.70 24.89
CA THR A 2 -19.15 -40.53 24.17
C THR A 2 -18.30 -40.36 22.91
N THR A 3 -18.91 -40.59 21.76
CA THR A 3 -18.29 -40.37 20.45
C THR A 3 -18.09 -38.86 20.25
N PRO A 4 -16.90 -38.37 19.88
CA PRO A 4 -16.73 -36.97 19.53
C PRO A 4 -17.43 -36.72 18.20
N VAL A 5 -18.39 -35.79 18.20
CA VAL A 5 -18.97 -35.24 16.97
C VAL A 5 -17.89 -34.40 16.31
N SER A 6 -17.37 -34.89 15.18
CA SER A 6 -16.57 -34.07 14.27
C SER A 6 -17.42 -32.88 13.80
N PRO A 7 -16.92 -31.64 13.86
CA PRO A 7 -17.63 -30.52 13.27
C PRO A 7 -17.80 -30.79 11.78
N SER A 8 -19.05 -30.83 11.34
CA SER A 8 -19.41 -30.86 9.93
C SER A 8 -18.88 -29.57 9.30
N ALA A 9 -17.73 -29.64 8.63
CA ALA A 9 -17.15 -28.51 7.92
C ALA A 9 -18.00 -28.24 6.67
N VAL A 10 -19.11 -27.52 6.85
CA VAL A 10 -19.75 -26.80 5.76
C VAL A 10 -18.68 -25.83 5.27
N PRO A 11 -18.22 -25.93 4.01
CA PRO A 11 -17.23 -24.99 3.50
C PRO A 11 -17.81 -23.57 3.63
N PRO A 12 -17.00 -22.59 4.07
CA PRO A 12 -17.48 -21.22 4.21
C PRO A 12 -18.09 -20.77 2.89
N ALA A 13 -19.22 -20.02 2.97
CA ALA A 13 -19.82 -19.44 1.79
C ALA A 13 -18.76 -18.58 1.09
N ARG A 14 -18.53 -18.78 -0.21
CA ARG A 14 -17.54 -18.00 -0.98
C ARG A 14 -18.22 -16.79 -1.59
N THR A 15 -17.44 -15.74 -1.81
CA THR A 15 -17.86 -14.61 -2.66
C THR A 15 -16.86 -14.34 -3.77
N GLY A 16 -17.28 -13.54 -4.74
CA GLY A 16 -16.48 -13.13 -5.88
C GLY A 16 -16.54 -11.61 -6.08
N HIS A 17 -15.43 -10.94 -5.84
CA HIS A 17 -15.22 -9.55 -6.26
C HIS A 17 -14.47 -9.53 -7.59
N ARG A 18 -14.44 -8.39 -8.28
CA ARG A 18 -13.74 -8.26 -9.56
C ARG A 18 -12.75 -7.11 -9.54
N LEU A 19 -11.48 -7.44 -9.65
CA LEU A 19 -10.42 -6.49 -9.97
C LEU A 19 -10.45 -6.20 -11.47
N GLN A 20 -10.56 -4.93 -11.84
CA GLN A 20 -10.61 -4.46 -13.23
C GLN A 20 -9.42 -3.54 -13.49
N LEU A 21 -8.44 -4.06 -14.21
CA LEU A 21 -7.22 -3.37 -14.60
C LEU A 21 -7.31 -2.92 -16.06
N PRO A 22 -6.45 -1.99 -16.51
CA PRO A 22 -6.27 -1.68 -17.91
C PRO A 22 -6.05 -2.94 -18.74
N ARG A 23 -6.64 -3.01 -19.95
CA ARG A 23 -6.57 -4.22 -20.80
C ARG A 23 -5.14 -4.61 -21.23
N ARG A 24 -4.21 -3.68 -21.09
CA ARG A 24 -2.79 -3.81 -21.44
C ARG A 24 -1.92 -4.27 -20.27
N THR A 25 -2.49 -4.42 -19.07
CA THR A 25 -1.74 -4.88 -17.90
C THR A 25 -1.30 -6.32 -18.11
N ASP A 26 0.00 -6.59 -17.98
CA ASP A 26 0.55 -7.93 -18.09
C ASP A 26 0.16 -8.74 -16.83
N PRO A 27 -0.41 -9.95 -16.96
CA PRO A 27 -0.62 -10.85 -15.83
C PRO A 27 0.62 -11.09 -14.97
N ALA A 28 1.82 -11.08 -15.57
CA ALA A 28 3.07 -11.22 -14.85
C ALA A 28 3.32 -10.05 -13.88
N ASP A 29 2.92 -8.82 -14.24
CA ASP A 29 3.02 -7.65 -13.36
C ASP A 29 2.12 -7.82 -12.14
N VAL A 30 0.90 -8.36 -12.33
CA VAL A 30 -0.04 -8.64 -11.23
C VAL A 30 0.56 -9.64 -10.26
N LEU A 31 1.12 -10.76 -10.77
CA LEU A 31 1.78 -11.75 -9.92
C LEU A 31 3.02 -11.18 -9.20
N ALA A 32 3.84 -10.38 -9.90
CA ALA A 32 5.01 -9.73 -9.29
C ALA A 32 4.58 -8.81 -8.13
N MET A 33 3.56 -7.98 -8.33
CA MET A 33 3.02 -7.12 -7.29
C MET A 33 2.45 -7.91 -6.10
N VAL A 34 1.65 -8.95 -6.37
CA VAL A 34 1.13 -9.84 -5.33
C VAL A 34 2.27 -10.41 -4.48
N ARG A 35 3.37 -10.83 -5.11
CA ARG A 35 4.52 -11.43 -4.40
C ARG A 35 5.27 -10.47 -3.49
N ASN A 36 5.14 -9.15 -3.67
CA ASN A 36 5.71 -8.17 -2.74
C ASN A 36 5.12 -8.33 -1.32
N VAL A 37 3.85 -8.71 -1.23
CA VAL A 37 3.13 -8.84 0.05
C VAL A 37 2.73 -10.28 0.38
N ARG A 38 2.77 -11.18 -0.62
CA ARG A 38 2.48 -12.62 -0.52
C ARG A 38 3.52 -13.41 -1.31
N PRO A 39 4.74 -13.58 -0.77
CA PRO A 39 5.87 -14.18 -1.51
C PRO A 39 5.61 -15.63 -1.93
N GLU A 40 4.79 -16.35 -1.17
CA GLU A 40 4.38 -17.72 -1.45
C GLU A 40 3.29 -17.83 -2.54
N ALA A 41 2.83 -16.71 -3.10
CA ALA A 41 1.81 -16.74 -4.14
C ALA A 41 2.32 -17.47 -5.39
N THR A 42 1.46 -18.33 -5.94
CA THR A 42 1.76 -19.19 -7.10
C THR A 42 0.76 -18.96 -8.21
N GLU A 43 1.20 -19.20 -9.44
CA GLU A 43 0.36 -19.23 -10.63
C GLU A 43 0.26 -20.67 -11.12
N ASP A 44 -0.95 -21.12 -11.45
CA ASP A 44 -1.15 -22.44 -12.06
C ASP A 44 -1.16 -22.39 -13.60
N ALA A 45 -1.31 -23.55 -14.24
CA ALA A 45 -1.36 -23.64 -15.70
C ALA A 45 -2.56 -22.87 -16.31
N ASP A 46 -3.57 -22.56 -15.48
CA ASP A 46 -4.72 -21.77 -15.87
C ASP A 46 -4.54 -20.25 -15.60
N GLY A 47 -3.34 -19.82 -15.21
CA GLY A 47 -3.05 -18.43 -14.89
C GLY A 47 -3.78 -17.94 -13.64
N VAL A 48 -4.38 -18.84 -12.86
CA VAL A 48 -5.01 -18.49 -11.59
C VAL A 48 -3.91 -18.23 -10.58
N LEU A 49 -3.98 -17.08 -9.91
CA LEU A 49 -3.04 -16.73 -8.85
C LEU A 49 -3.62 -17.21 -7.52
N HIS A 50 -2.92 -18.15 -6.88
CA HIS A 50 -3.25 -18.64 -5.54
C HIS A 50 -2.48 -17.77 -4.53
N LEU A 51 -3.21 -16.95 -3.77
CA LEU A 51 -2.63 -15.92 -2.89
C LEU A 51 -2.40 -16.49 -1.47
N GLU A 52 -3.41 -17.20 -0.96
CA GLU A 52 -3.46 -17.89 0.34
C GLU A 52 -4.37 -19.12 0.21
N HIS A 53 -4.54 -19.95 1.25
CA HIS A 53 -5.25 -21.26 1.18
C HIS A 53 -6.62 -21.21 0.47
N GLU A 54 -7.40 -20.14 0.69
CA GLU A 54 -8.75 -20.02 0.13
C GLU A 54 -8.95 -18.78 -0.76
N VAL A 55 -7.90 -17.99 -0.97
CA VAL A 55 -7.95 -16.71 -1.70
C VAL A 55 -7.24 -16.84 -3.04
N ARG A 56 -7.95 -16.52 -4.13
CA ARG A 56 -7.41 -16.62 -5.48
C ARG A 56 -7.87 -15.47 -6.39
N LEU A 57 -7.00 -15.08 -7.32
CA LEU A 57 -7.34 -14.22 -8.45
C LEU A 57 -7.47 -15.08 -9.72
N VAL A 58 -8.68 -15.18 -10.24
CA VAL A 58 -9.01 -15.97 -11.44
C VAL A 58 -9.12 -15.04 -12.65
N PRO A 59 -8.27 -15.17 -13.69
CA PRO A 59 -8.33 -14.28 -14.85
C PRO A 59 -9.57 -14.55 -15.70
N ASP A 60 -10.20 -13.49 -16.21
CA ASP A 60 -11.23 -13.59 -17.25
C ASP A 60 -10.55 -13.85 -18.61
N ARG A 61 -10.56 -15.13 -19.01
CA ARG A 61 -9.93 -15.61 -20.25
C ARG A 61 -10.75 -15.32 -21.51
N SER A 62 -11.91 -14.68 -21.39
CA SER A 62 -12.68 -14.31 -22.57
C SER A 62 -11.94 -13.23 -23.39
N PRO A 63 -12.19 -13.11 -24.70
CA PRO A 63 -11.59 -12.04 -25.52
C PRO A 63 -11.87 -10.61 -25.02
N ARG A 64 -12.91 -10.44 -24.20
CA ARG A 64 -13.29 -9.15 -23.57
C ARG A 64 -12.81 -9.03 -22.12
N GLY A 65 -12.19 -10.09 -21.61
CA GLY A 65 -11.77 -10.26 -20.23
C GLY A 65 -10.37 -9.74 -19.90
N ALA A 66 -9.58 -9.33 -20.89
CA ALA A 66 -8.23 -8.81 -20.67
C ALA A 66 -8.21 -7.72 -19.58
N GLY A 67 -7.34 -7.90 -18.57
CA GLY A 67 -7.22 -7.04 -17.38
C GLY A 67 -8.26 -7.29 -16.28
N ARG A 68 -9.20 -8.24 -16.45
CA ARG A 68 -10.21 -8.55 -15.43
C ARG A 68 -9.85 -9.82 -14.69
N TRP A 69 -9.98 -9.76 -13.37
CA TRP A 69 -9.75 -10.88 -12.47
C TRP A 69 -10.91 -10.99 -11.49
N THR A 70 -11.38 -12.20 -11.24
CA THR A 70 -12.30 -12.50 -10.14
C THR A 70 -11.45 -12.80 -8.91
N LEU A 71 -11.55 -11.95 -7.90
CA LEU A 71 -11.06 -12.25 -6.55
C LEU A 71 -12.08 -13.15 -5.86
N GLU A 72 -11.72 -14.41 -5.67
CA GLU A 72 -12.52 -15.35 -4.90
C GLU A 72 -11.94 -15.55 -3.51
N THR A 73 -12.79 -15.45 -2.50
CA THR A 73 -12.40 -15.52 -1.08
C THR A 73 -13.57 -16.05 -0.25
N PRO A 74 -13.33 -16.66 0.93
CA PRO A 74 -14.40 -16.89 1.90
C PRO A 74 -15.13 -15.58 2.22
N ARG A 75 -16.45 -15.66 2.34
CA ARG A 75 -17.30 -14.54 2.74
C ARG A 75 -17.28 -14.45 4.26
N GLU A 76 -16.70 -13.37 4.76
CA GLU A 76 -16.57 -13.02 6.18
C GLU A 76 -16.99 -11.56 6.34
N ARG A 77 -18.20 -11.34 6.86
CA ARG A 77 -18.77 -10.02 7.10
C ARG A 77 -19.02 -9.81 8.59
N GLU A 78 -18.78 -8.60 9.05
CA GLU A 78 -19.23 -8.12 10.35
C GLU A 78 -20.48 -7.25 10.20
N ASP A 79 -20.93 -6.67 11.32
CA ASP A 79 -22.01 -5.70 11.32
C ASP A 79 -21.68 -4.52 10.38
N PRO A 80 -22.70 -3.81 9.86
CA PRO A 80 -22.49 -2.60 9.08
C PRO A 80 -21.58 -1.60 9.78
N GLN A 81 -20.82 -0.85 8.99
CA GLN A 81 -19.97 0.21 9.52
C GLN A 81 -20.83 1.26 10.24
N PRO A 82 -20.46 1.63 11.49
CA PRO A 82 -21.15 2.69 12.20
C PRO A 82 -21.15 4.01 11.42
N GLU A 83 -22.26 4.76 11.51
CA GLU A 83 -22.34 6.09 10.92
C GLU A 83 -21.23 7.01 11.46
N GLY A 84 -20.54 7.73 10.56
CA GLY A 84 -19.49 8.68 10.91
C GLY A 84 -18.11 8.06 11.20
N MET A 85 -17.93 6.75 11.01
CA MET A 85 -16.60 6.14 11.04
C MET A 85 -15.88 6.32 9.70
N ASP A 86 -14.59 6.62 9.76
CA ASP A 86 -13.70 6.79 8.61
C ASP A 86 -13.73 5.59 7.65
N ASP A 87 -13.77 5.88 6.34
CA ASP A 87 -13.86 4.86 5.29
C ASP A 87 -13.11 5.29 4.03
N SER A 88 -11.79 5.33 4.13
CA SER A 88 -10.92 5.71 3.01
C SER A 88 -11.03 4.78 1.79
N HIS A 89 -11.48 3.54 1.97
CA HIS A 89 -11.63 2.57 0.89
C HIS A 89 -13.05 2.51 0.29
N GLY A 90 -14.04 3.13 0.93
CA GLY A 90 -15.44 3.15 0.50
C GLY A 90 -16.24 1.90 0.82
N TYR A 91 -15.78 1.06 1.75
CA TYR A 91 -16.43 -0.19 2.09
C TYR A 91 -17.75 -0.03 2.82
N GLY A 92 -17.90 0.95 3.70
CA GLY A 92 -19.16 1.27 4.36
C GLY A 92 -20.26 1.57 3.34
N ARG A 93 -19.93 2.33 2.29
CA ARG A 93 -20.85 2.57 1.15
C ARG A 93 -21.07 1.31 0.31
N ALA A 94 -20.01 0.56 0.02
CA ALA A 94 -20.08 -0.58 -0.90
C ALA A 94 -20.71 -1.85 -0.29
N PHE A 95 -20.76 -1.94 1.04
CA PHE A 95 -21.27 -3.07 1.81
C PHE A 95 -22.21 -2.62 2.94
N PRO A 96 -23.39 -2.06 2.60
CA PRO A 96 -24.29 -1.46 3.59
C PRO A 96 -24.90 -2.45 4.59
N ASP A 97 -24.98 -3.74 4.23
CA ASP A 97 -25.56 -4.79 5.06
C ASP A 97 -24.53 -5.53 5.94
N GLY A 98 -23.25 -5.14 5.87
CA GLY A 98 -22.17 -5.76 6.64
C GLY A 98 -20.84 -5.70 5.91
N VAL A 99 -19.83 -5.09 6.54
CA VAL A 99 -18.54 -4.80 5.92
C VAL A 99 -17.63 -6.03 5.87
N PRO A 100 -16.71 -6.12 4.88
CA PRO A 100 -15.68 -7.15 4.85
C PRO A 100 -14.87 -7.18 6.13
N PHE A 101 -14.64 -8.38 6.64
CA PHE A 101 -13.77 -8.65 7.78
C PHE A 101 -12.80 -9.79 7.48
N GLY A 102 -11.83 -10.01 8.38
CA GLY A 102 -10.99 -11.19 8.37
C GLY A 102 -10.27 -11.42 7.05
N VAL A 103 -10.40 -12.63 6.49
CA VAL A 103 -9.74 -13.00 5.22
C VAL A 103 -10.29 -12.21 4.03
N GLU A 104 -11.59 -11.91 4.05
CA GLU A 104 -12.25 -11.17 2.99
C GLU A 104 -11.77 -9.73 2.92
N ARG A 105 -11.65 -9.06 4.07
CA ARG A 105 -11.11 -7.70 4.17
C ARG A 105 -9.69 -7.63 3.62
N ARG A 106 -8.80 -8.51 4.08
CA ARG A 106 -7.40 -8.54 3.61
C ARG A 106 -7.29 -8.79 2.10
N ALA A 107 -8.15 -9.65 1.57
CA ALA A 107 -8.21 -9.94 0.14
C ALA A 107 -8.68 -8.72 -0.68
N LEU A 108 -9.71 -8.02 -0.19
CA LEU A 108 -10.21 -6.79 -0.81
C LEU A 108 -9.21 -5.64 -0.71
N ASP A 109 -8.53 -5.48 0.42
CA ASP A 109 -7.48 -4.46 0.59
C ASP A 109 -6.35 -4.70 -0.41
N LEU A 110 -5.89 -5.95 -0.58
CA LEU A 110 -4.93 -6.29 -1.63
C LEU A 110 -5.44 -5.93 -3.03
N ALA A 111 -6.69 -6.25 -3.37
CA ALA A 111 -7.25 -5.89 -4.67
C ALA A 111 -7.40 -4.38 -4.85
N TRP A 112 -7.70 -3.65 -3.78
CA TRP A 112 -7.79 -2.18 -3.78
C TRP A 112 -6.40 -1.58 -4.04
N SER A 113 -5.34 -2.03 -3.35
CA SER A 113 -3.97 -1.57 -3.57
C SER A 113 -3.47 -1.90 -4.98
N LEU A 114 -3.78 -3.10 -5.50
CA LEU A 114 -3.49 -3.46 -6.89
C LEU A 114 -4.23 -2.54 -7.87
N GLY A 115 -5.50 -2.23 -7.59
CA GLY A 115 -6.28 -1.26 -8.35
C GLY A 115 -5.62 0.12 -8.35
N ARG A 116 -5.18 0.61 -7.20
CA ARG A 116 -4.49 1.89 -7.08
C ARG A 116 -3.20 1.93 -7.91
N ARG A 117 -2.33 0.94 -7.73
CA ARG A 117 -1.00 0.87 -8.35
C ARG A 117 -1.03 0.55 -9.85
N LEU A 118 -2.00 -0.24 -10.30
CA LEU A 118 -2.16 -0.63 -11.70
C LEU A 118 -3.25 0.18 -12.43
N HIS A 119 -3.70 1.30 -11.84
CA HIS A 119 -4.68 2.22 -12.41
C HIS A 119 -6.00 1.54 -12.81
N GLY A 120 -6.47 0.66 -11.94
CA GLY A 120 -7.71 -0.10 -12.06
C GLY A 120 -8.75 0.26 -11.00
N ALA A 121 -9.70 -0.64 -10.81
CA ALA A 121 -10.81 -0.51 -9.88
C ALA A 121 -11.24 -1.88 -9.35
N VAL A 122 -11.96 -1.88 -8.23
CA VAL A 122 -12.59 -3.09 -7.67
C VAL A 122 -14.09 -2.97 -7.83
N VAL A 123 -14.73 -4.02 -8.33
CA VAL A 123 -16.19 -4.15 -8.34
C VAL A 123 -16.57 -5.22 -7.33
N THR A 124 -17.35 -4.84 -6.32
CA THR A 124 -17.77 -5.75 -5.24
C THR A 124 -18.71 -6.85 -5.76
N ASP A 125 -18.98 -7.83 -4.92
CA ASP A 125 -19.92 -8.91 -5.22
C ASP A 125 -21.36 -8.40 -5.38
N GLY A 126 -21.71 -7.33 -4.65
CA GLY A 126 -22.92 -6.54 -4.82
C GLY A 126 -22.92 -5.59 -6.03
N GLY A 127 -21.83 -5.52 -6.81
CA GLY A 127 -21.72 -4.71 -8.02
C GLY A 127 -21.34 -3.24 -7.81
N GLN A 128 -21.03 -2.83 -6.57
CA GLN A 128 -20.54 -1.48 -6.29
C GLN A 128 -19.11 -1.32 -6.79
N ARG A 129 -18.79 -0.16 -7.37
CA ARG A 129 -17.48 0.12 -7.94
C ARG A 129 -16.69 1.03 -6.99
N LEU A 130 -15.50 0.58 -6.64
CA LEU A 130 -14.48 1.30 -5.87
C LEU A 130 -13.36 1.66 -6.85
N GLU A 131 -13.05 2.96 -6.96
CA GLU A 131 -11.99 3.48 -7.82
C GLU A 131 -10.91 4.11 -6.94
N PRO A 132 -9.87 3.34 -6.57
CA PRO A 132 -8.77 3.86 -5.75
C PRO A 132 -8.10 5.04 -6.45
N HIS A 133 -8.01 6.19 -5.76
CA HIS A 133 -7.28 7.32 -6.30
C HIS A 133 -5.76 7.03 -6.29
N PRO A 134 -5.02 7.22 -7.39
CA PRO A 134 -3.61 6.82 -7.48
C PRO A 134 -2.71 7.41 -6.38
N PHE A 135 -2.99 8.65 -5.97
CA PHE A 135 -2.25 9.39 -4.94
C PHE A 135 -2.87 9.30 -3.54
N HIS A 136 -3.80 8.36 -3.32
CA HIS A 136 -4.40 8.14 -2.00
C HIS A 136 -3.36 7.65 -0.97
N GLU A 137 -2.37 6.88 -1.42
CA GLU A 137 -1.20 6.53 -0.61
C GLU A 137 0.00 7.28 -1.17
N ARG A 138 0.69 8.02 -0.29
CA ARG A 138 1.81 8.91 -0.62
C ARG A 138 3.09 8.53 0.10
N ASP A 139 2.97 7.81 1.20
CA ASP A 139 4.09 7.52 2.06
C ASP A 139 4.99 6.49 1.39
N LEU A 140 6.28 6.77 1.40
CA LEU A 140 7.32 5.90 0.85
C LEU A 140 8.38 5.63 1.91
N VAL A 141 8.97 4.44 1.84
CA VAL A 141 10.10 4.05 2.65
C VAL A 141 11.26 3.70 1.74
N VAL A 142 12.40 4.36 1.93
CA VAL A 142 13.66 3.95 1.31
C VAL A 142 14.42 3.07 2.30
N THR A 143 14.46 1.77 2.04
CA THR A 143 15.21 0.82 2.85
C THR A 143 16.61 0.66 2.27
N SER A 144 17.64 1.03 3.03
CA SER A 144 19.01 1.16 2.56
C SER A 144 20.02 0.42 3.47
N PRO A 145 21.13 -0.11 2.92
CA PRO A 145 22.24 -0.61 3.73
C PRO A 145 23.11 0.51 4.32
N HIS A 146 22.89 1.78 3.95
CA HIS A 146 23.75 2.90 4.28
C HIS A 146 22.98 3.98 5.05
N ALA A 147 23.36 4.19 6.32
CA ALA A 147 22.84 5.27 7.14
C ALA A 147 23.67 6.55 6.97
N LEU A 148 22.98 7.66 6.78
CA LEU A 148 23.55 8.99 6.81
C LEU A 148 23.61 9.51 8.24
N ALA A 149 24.58 10.38 8.50
CA ALA A 149 24.53 11.23 9.68
C ALA A 149 23.44 12.32 9.49
N PRO A 150 22.84 12.85 10.57
CA PRO A 150 21.84 13.91 10.49
C PRO A 150 22.30 15.12 9.65
N GLU A 151 23.54 15.56 9.84
CA GLU A 151 24.11 16.73 9.15
C GLU A 151 24.30 16.43 7.66
N SER A 152 24.73 15.21 7.32
CA SER A 152 24.87 14.79 5.91
C SER A 152 23.51 14.68 5.22
N LEU A 153 22.46 14.28 5.92
CA LEU A 153 21.10 14.31 5.36
C LEU A 153 20.64 15.76 5.14
N ALA A 154 20.86 16.66 6.09
CA ALA A 154 20.52 18.07 5.93
C ALA A 154 21.27 18.71 4.75
N GLU A 155 22.57 18.43 4.59
CA GLU A 155 23.37 18.88 3.45
C GLU A 155 22.84 18.32 2.11
N LEU A 156 22.42 17.05 2.10
CA LEU A 156 21.84 16.41 0.92
C LEU A 156 20.50 17.06 0.51
N LEU A 157 19.66 17.40 1.48
CA LEU A 157 18.33 17.97 1.26
C LEU A 157 18.36 19.46 0.89
N ALA A 158 19.30 20.23 1.42
CA ALA A 158 19.34 21.69 1.32
C ALA A 158 19.16 22.26 -0.11
N PRO A 159 19.70 21.66 -1.19
CA PRO A 159 19.47 22.16 -2.55
C PRO A 159 18.02 22.04 -3.04
N LEU A 160 17.27 21.06 -2.55
CA LEU A 160 15.91 20.75 -2.97
C LEU A 160 14.85 21.27 -1.98
N GLU A 161 15.19 21.24 -0.69
CA GLU A 161 14.37 21.58 0.47
C GLU A 161 15.12 22.54 1.40
N PRO A 162 15.31 23.81 1.00
CA PRO A 162 16.04 24.79 1.82
C PRO A 162 15.33 25.13 3.14
N GLU A 163 14.03 24.83 3.23
CA GLU A 163 13.18 25.03 4.42
C GLU A 163 13.09 23.76 5.29
N ALA A 164 13.82 22.70 4.94
CA ALA A 164 13.85 21.48 5.74
C ALA A 164 14.55 21.74 7.08
N GLU A 165 13.92 21.32 8.18
CA GLU A 165 14.44 21.50 9.53
C GLU A 165 14.74 20.14 10.15
N LEU A 166 15.98 19.97 10.65
CA LEU A 166 16.33 18.79 11.43
C LEU A 166 15.68 18.89 12.81
N ASP A 167 14.85 17.91 13.15
CA ASP A 167 14.19 17.85 14.44
C ASP A 167 15.21 17.54 15.55
N GLN A 168 14.88 17.89 16.81
CA GLN A 168 15.76 17.60 17.94
C GLN A 168 16.00 16.09 18.06
N VAL A 169 17.25 15.67 17.87
CA VAL A 169 17.69 14.28 18.04
C VAL A 169 17.71 13.95 19.53
N PRO A 170 16.91 12.98 20.03
CA PRO A 170 16.96 12.59 21.43
C PRO A 170 18.35 12.04 21.77
N GLU A 171 18.96 12.50 22.87
CA GLU A 171 20.32 12.10 23.29
C GLU A 171 20.49 10.57 23.45
N GLU A 172 19.40 9.84 23.70
CA GLU A 172 19.37 8.38 23.92
C GLU A 172 18.89 7.58 22.70
N ALA A 173 18.63 8.22 21.56
CA ALA A 173 18.21 7.50 20.36
C ALA A 173 19.31 6.53 19.90
N PRO A 174 18.97 5.30 19.45
CA PRO A 174 19.91 4.46 18.71
C PRO A 174 20.54 5.30 17.59
N ARG A 175 21.77 4.99 17.18
CA ARG A 175 22.60 5.70 16.16
C ARG A 175 21.97 5.94 14.77
N ALA A 176 20.67 5.78 14.61
CA ALA A 176 19.89 6.06 13.42
C ALA A 176 18.56 6.78 13.68
N GLY A 177 18.18 7.15 14.92
CA GLY A 177 16.87 7.73 15.22
C GLY A 177 16.87 9.26 15.18
N TYR A 178 16.52 9.84 14.03
CA TYR A 178 16.34 11.28 13.87
C TYR A 178 15.30 11.56 12.79
N SER A 179 14.78 12.77 12.73
CA SER A 179 13.80 13.16 11.71
C SER A 179 14.07 14.57 11.18
N VAL A 180 13.59 14.80 9.97
CA VAL A 180 13.60 16.09 9.30
C VAL A 180 12.16 16.44 8.95
N THR A 181 11.73 17.64 9.30
CA THR A 181 10.45 18.21 8.92
C THR A 181 10.64 19.04 7.66
N ILE A 182 9.83 18.77 6.63
CA ILE A 182 9.88 19.47 5.35
C ILE A 182 8.50 20.10 5.12
N PRO A 183 8.38 21.43 5.15
CA PRO A 183 7.08 22.08 4.97
C PRO A 183 6.56 21.91 3.54
N LEU A 184 5.25 21.75 3.43
CA LEU A 184 4.49 21.83 2.18
C LEU A 184 3.52 23.03 2.25
N PRO A 185 2.99 23.48 1.10
CA PRO A 185 1.92 24.49 1.10
C PRO A 185 0.70 24.06 1.91
N ASP A 186 -0.14 25.05 2.26
CA ASP A 186 -1.39 24.87 3.00
C ASP A 186 -1.25 24.26 4.41
N GLY A 187 -0.02 24.24 4.95
CA GLY A 187 0.29 23.73 6.29
C GLY A 187 0.50 22.22 6.35
N ASP A 188 0.54 21.54 5.20
CA ASP A 188 0.97 20.14 5.13
C ASP A 188 2.47 20.04 5.40
N GLU A 189 2.94 18.87 5.82
CA GLU A 189 4.35 18.61 6.07
C GLU A 189 4.73 17.22 5.54
N ILE A 190 6.01 17.03 5.26
CA ILE A 190 6.62 15.71 5.10
C ILE A 190 7.53 15.48 6.31
N SER A 191 7.24 14.43 7.07
CA SER A 191 8.13 13.93 8.12
C SER A 191 9.03 12.86 7.52
N LEU A 192 10.32 13.20 7.34
CA LEU A 192 11.34 12.24 6.95
C LEU A 192 11.98 11.65 8.20
N ARG A 193 11.62 10.42 8.54
CA ARG A 193 12.10 9.71 9.72
C ARG A 193 13.18 8.73 9.33
N VAL A 194 14.35 8.84 9.94
CA VAL A 194 15.44 7.90 9.78
C VAL A 194 15.45 6.97 10.98
N GLY A 195 15.60 5.67 10.73
CA GLY A 195 15.59 4.70 11.81
C GLY A 195 15.54 3.26 11.35
N ARG A 196 15.06 2.40 12.24
CA ARG A 196 14.71 1.02 11.90
C ARG A 196 13.20 0.89 12.01
N SER A 197 12.57 0.40 10.96
CA SER A 197 11.15 0.10 10.92
C SER A 197 10.89 -1.39 10.70
N ALA A 198 9.61 -1.76 10.54
CA ALA A 198 9.23 -3.11 10.21
C ALA A 198 9.79 -3.50 8.83
N ARG A 199 10.40 -4.69 8.73
CA ARG A 199 11.04 -5.11 7.48
C ARG A 199 10.01 -5.44 6.40
N PRO A 200 10.06 -4.80 5.21
CA PRO A 200 9.13 -5.11 4.13
C PRO A 200 9.28 -6.54 3.65
N VAL A 201 8.15 -7.23 3.48
CA VAL A 201 8.12 -8.62 2.97
C VAL A 201 8.76 -8.72 1.59
N ALA A 202 8.54 -7.72 0.74
CA ALA A 202 9.07 -7.66 -0.62
C ALA A 202 10.61 -7.71 -0.68
N LEU A 203 11.28 -7.31 0.40
CA LEU A 203 12.74 -7.29 0.50
C LEU A 203 13.30 -8.53 1.21
N GLY A 204 12.48 -9.53 1.56
CA GLY A 204 12.91 -10.67 2.37
C GLY A 204 14.10 -11.47 1.82
N ALA A 205 14.36 -11.42 0.51
CA ALA A 205 15.50 -12.06 -0.14
C ALA A 205 16.81 -11.23 -0.06
N VAL A 206 16.75 -9.99 0.42
CA VAL A 206 17.88 -9.06 0.45
C VAL A 206 18.79 -9.35 1.65
N GLY A 207 20.03 -9.77 1.39
CA GLY A 207 20.96 -10.24 2.43
C GLY A 207 21.41 -9.21 3.47
N TRP A 208 21.28 -7.91 3.17
CA TRP A 208 21.65 -6.81 4.09
C TRP A 208 20.44 -6.24 4.87
N LEU A 209 19.23 -6.77 4.66
CA LEU A 209 17.99 -6.23 5.23
C LEU A 209 18.01 -6.19 6.77
N ALA A 210 18.61 -7.18 7.43
CA ALA A 210 18.65 -7.26 8.89
C ALA A 210 19.32 -6.02 9.53
N SER A 211 20.35 -5.47 8.88
CA SER A 211 21.09 -4.29 9.33
C SER A 211 20.67 -2.99 8.67
N ALA A 212 19.67 -3.02 7.78
CA ALA A 212 19.23 -1.85 7.03
C ALA A 212 18.75 -0.69 7.92
N VAL A 213 18.85 0.51 7.38
CA VAL A 213 18.20 1.72 7.86
C VAL A 213 17.03 2.04 6.93
N ASP A 214 15.98 2.62 7.48
CA ASP A 214 14.79 3.04 6.77
C ASP A 214 14.71 4.56 6.82
N TYR A 215 14.41 5.15 5.66
CA TYR A 215 14.06 6.56 5.50
C TYR A 215 12.58 6.62 5.16
N GLU A 216 11.74 6.79 6.17
CA GLU A 216 10.29 6.86 6.04
C GLU A 216 9.89 8.30 5.71
N LEU A 217 9.37 8.52 4.50
CA LEU A 217 8.83 9.78 4.01
C LEU A 217 7.31 9.74 4.22
N VAL A 218 6.84 10.39 5.28
CA VAL A 218 5.43 10.36 5.70
C VAL A 218 4.78 11.72 5.43
N HIS A 219 3.69 11.72 4.67
CA HIS A 219 2.88 12.93 4.49
C HIS A 219 2.03 13.19 5.75
N LEU A 220 2.12 14.39 6.30
CA LEU A 220 1.33 14.86 7.43
C LEU A 220 0.39 15.97 6.94
N PRO A 221 -0.89 15.66 6.67
CA PRO A 221 -1.82 16.70 6.25
C PRO A 221 -2.16 17.63 7.42
N ALA A 222 -2.36 18.92 7.13
CA ALA A 222 -2.82 19.93 8.09
C ALA A 222 -4.18 19.56 8.71
N ASP A 223 -5.01 18.85 7.93
CA ASP A 223 -6.27 18.28 8.36
C ASP A 223 -6.18 16.74 8.33
N PRO A 224 -6.04 16.08 9.48
CA PRO A 224 -5.94 14.62 9.56
C PRO A 224 -7.18 13.88 9.02
N GLU A 225 -8.38 14.49 9.08
CA GLU A 225 -9.61 13.86 8.58
C GLU A 225 -9.57 13.68 7.05
N SER A 226 -8.74 14.47 6.36
CA SER A 226 -8.56 14.34 4.92
C SER A 226 -7.98 12.98 4.48
N GLU A 227 -7.29 12.24 5.36
CA GLU A 227 -6.79 10.89 5.07
C GLU A 227 -7.91 9.84 4.99
N ALA A 228 -9.04 10.08 5.65
CA ALA A 228 -10.20 9.21 5.62
C ALA A 228 -11.07 9.39 4.36
N THR A 229 -10.69 10.33 3.48
CA THR A 229 -11.49 10.69 2.31
C THR A 229 -11.33 9.64 1.21
N GLU A 230 -12.40 8.92 0.89
CA GLU A 230 -12.40 7.98 -0.23
C GLU A 230 -12.32 8.68 -1.60
N LEU A 231 -13.18 9.69 -1.79
CA LEU A 231 -13.37 10.39 -3.06
C LEU A 231 -12.98 11.86 -2.87
N PRO A 232 -11.70 12.23 -3.09
CA PRO A 232 -11.25 13.59 -2.84
C PRO A 232 -11.85 14.58 -3.86
N GLU A 233 -12.24 15.75 -3.36
CA GLU A 233 -12.51 16.89 -4.23
C GLU A 233 -11.24 17.31 -4.99
N PRO A 234 -11.35 17.98 -6.16
CA PRO A 234 -10.19 18.27 -7.02
C PRO A 234 -9.03 19.01 -6.33
N ALA A 235 -9.32 19.89 -5.37
CA ALA A 235 -8.30 20.61 -4.61
C ALA A 235 -7.51 19.67 -3.67
N LEU A 236 -8.19 18.74 -3.00
CA LEU A 236 -7.55 17.74 -2.15
C LEU A 236 -6.75 16.74 -2.99
N ALA A 237 -7.29 16.32 -4.13
CA ALA A 237 -6.59 15.44 -5.07
C ALA A 237 -5.29 16.09 -5.60
N ALA A 238 -5.30 17.40 -5.87
CA ALA A 238 -4.11 18.14 -6.27
C ALA A 238 -3.06 18.21 -5.15
N ARG A 239 -3.47 18.41 -3.90
CA ARG A 239 -2.58 18.35 -2.73
C ARG A 239 -1.94 16.97 -2.56
N TRP A 240 -2.72 15.90 -2.69
CA TRP A 240 -2.19 14.54 -2.66
C TRP A 240 -1.16 14.28 -3.76
N GLN A 241 -1.45 14.74 -4.99
CA GLN A 241 -0.52 14.62 -6.10
C GLN A 241 0.79 15.37 -5.83
N GLN A 242 0.70 16.60 -5.30
CA GLN A 242 1.86 17.41 -4.97
C GLN A 242 2.72 16.75 -3.90
N ALA A 243 2.11 16.26 -2.82
CA ALA A 243 2.78 15.52 -1.76
C ALA A 243 3.47 14.26 -2.31
N TYR A 244 2.76 13.45 -3.10
CA TYR A 244 3.30 12.26 -3.76
C TYR A 244 4.53 12.57 -4.61
N GLN A 245 4.47 13.61 -5.44
CA GLN A 245 5.58 14.02 -6.30
C GLN A 245 6.77 14.57 -5.50
N ARG A 246 6.52 15.30 -4.41
CA ARG A 246 7.61 15.81 -3.54
C ARG A 246 8.30 14.65 -2.82
N ILE A 247 7.53 13.73 -2.23
CA ILE A 247 8.02 12.50 -1.60
C ILE A 247 8.78 11.64 -2.62
N GLY A 248 8.26 11.50 -3.84
CA GLY A 248 8.89 10.76 -4.93
C GLY A 248 10.28 11.29 -5.29
N ARG A 249 10.43 12.62 -5.42
CA ARG A 249 11.74 13.24 -5.66
C ARG A 249 12.73 13.02 -4.51
N LEU A 250 12.26 13.12 -3.27
CA LEU A 250 13.09 12.86 -2.09
C LEU A 250 13.53 11.39 -2.03
N ALA A 251 12.63 10.45 -2.31
CA ALA A 251 12.94 9.03 -2.37
C ALA A 251 13.98 8.74 -3.46
N GLY A 252 13.84 9.34 -4.65
CA GLY A 252 14.82 9.24 -5.73
C GLY A 252 16.19 9.75 -5.32
N LEU A 253 16.26 10.95 -4.73
CA LEU A 253 17.50 11.54 -4.22
C LEU A 253 18.20 10.64 -3.18
N LEU A 254 17.42 10.06 -2.27
CA LEU A 254 17.93 9.12 -1.26
C LEU A 254 18.47 7.85 -1.93
N VAL A 255 17.72 7.22 -2.84
CA VAL A 255 18.20 6.02 -3.55
C VAL A 255 19.48 6.29 -4.33
N GLU A 256 19.59 7.44 -5.01
CA GLU A 256 20.80 7.83 -5.72
C GLU A 256 22.01 8.00 -4.78
N SER A 257 21.77 8.45 -3.54
CA SER A 257 22.82 8.78 -2.57
C SER A 257 23.24 7.61 -1.68
N VAL A 258 22.27 6.82 -1.22
CA VAL A 258 22.47 5.73 -0.24
C VAL A 258 22.12 4.35 -0.79
N GLY A 259 21.66 4.25 -2.04
CA GLY A 259 21.17 2.99 -2.62
C GLY A 259 19.94 2.44 -1.89
N GLY A 260 19.60 1.19 -2.18
CA GLY A 260 18.49 0.49 -1.55
C GLY A 260 17.27 0.37 -2.45
N TYR A 261 16.11 0.15 -1.82
CA TYR A 261 14.84 -0.07 -2.49
C TYR A 261 13.76 0.84 -1.91
N VAL A 262 12.81 1.25 -2.75
CA VAL A 262 11.64 2.02 -2.34
C VAL A 262 10.44 1.08 -2.20
N VAL A 263 9.73 1.21 -1.08
CA VAL A 263 8.51 0.46 -0.79
C VAL A 263 7.43 1.46 -0.37
N ASP A 264 6.21 1.33 -0.87
CA ASP A 264 5.09 2.13 -0.36
C ASP A 264 4.55 1.59 0.98
N ARG A 265 3.68 2.34 1.64
CA ARG A 265 3.10 1.94 2.93
C ARG A 265 2.31 0.63 2.89
N GLU A 266 1.81 0.25 1.72
CA GLU A 266 1.07 -0.99 1.50
C GLU A 266 2.00 -2.19 1.25
N GLY A 267 3.31 -1.97 1.18
CA GLY A 267 4.33 -3.01 1.07
C GLY A 267 4.75 -3.36 -0.36
N PHE A 268 4.36 -2.56 -1.36
CA PHE A 268 4.74 -2.79 -2.75
C PHE A 268 6.04 -2.09 -3.11
N LEU A 269 6.90 -2.77 -3.86
CA LEU A 269 8.07 -2.15 -4.46
C LEU A 269 7.64 -1.06 -5.44
N VAL A 270 8.40 0.03 -5.44
CA VAL A 270 8.23 1.17 -6.33
C VAL A 270 9.55 1.43 -7.03
N ASP A 271 9.52 1.54 -8.36
CA ASP A 271 10.68 2.02 -9.11
C ASP A 271 10.76 3.54 -8.93
N PRO A 272 11.89 4.11 -8.47
CA PRO A 272 12.07 5.55 -8.41
C PRO A 272 11.81 6.27 -9.74
N ALA A 273 12.00 5.60 -10.88
CA ALA A 273 11.69 6.16 -12.20
C ALA A 273 10.19 6.37 -12.42
N ASP A 274 9.32 5.64 -11.72
CA ASP A 274 7.86 5.79 -11.76
C ASP A 274 7.36 6.94 -10.86
N LEU A 275 8.26 7.57 -10.10
CA LEU A 275 7.96 8.64 -9.13
C LEU A 275 8.24 10.05 -9.66
N ALA A 276 8.88 10.17 -10.83
CA ALA A 276 9.35 11.42 -11.42
C ALA A 276 8.29 12.13 -12.30
#